data_AF-A0A1I0Q834-F1
#
_entry.id   AF-A0A1I0Q834-F1
#
_cell.length_a   1.000
_cell.length_b   1.000
_cell.length_c   1.000
_cell.angle_alpha   90.00
_cell.angle_beta   90.00
_cell.angle_gamma   90.00
#
_symmetry.space_group_name_H-M   'P 1'
#
loop_
_entity.id
_entity.type
_entity.pdbx_description
1 polymer ?
#
loop_
_entity_poly.entity_id
_entity_poly.type
_entity_poly.pdbx_seq_one_letter_code
_entity_poly.pdbx_strand_id
1 'polypeptide(L)'
;MSVVIIGGHDRMVCQYKKICKEYKCKAKIFTQMAGNLKEQIGSPDLIILFTNTVSHKMVRTALVEAQRCNSEVVRCHTSSGNALLEILEAKC
;
A
#
# COMPACT_ATOMS: atom_id res chain seq x y z
N MET A 1 -9.67 -8.97 -4.61
CA MET A 1 -8.39 -8.25 -4.79
C MET A 1 -7.76 -7.99 -3.43
N SER A 2 -6.43 -8.03 -3.38
CA SER A 2 -5.59 -7.84 -2.21
C SER A 2 -4.65 -6.65 -2.47
N VAL A 3 -4.67 -5.70 -1.56
CA VAL A 3 -3.96 -4.42 -1.69
C VAL A 3 -2.99 -4.28 -0.52
N VAL A 4 -1.77 -3.86 -0.82
CA VAL A 4 -0.77 -3.50 0.19
C VAL A 4 -0.46 -2.03 0.05
N ILE A 5 -0.68 -1.26 1.12
CA ILE A 5 -0.34 0.16 1.18
C ILE A 5 0.93 0.32 2.01
N ILE A 6 1.93 1.00 1.45
CA ILE A 6 3.21 1.30 2.11
C ILE A 6 3.37 2.81 2.22
N GLY A 7 3.61 3.30 3.43
CA GLY A 7 3.59 4.72 3.78
C GLY A 7 2.22 5.16 4.28
N GLY A 8 2.01 6.48 4.30
CA GLY A 8 0.88 7.14 4.92
C GLY A 8 1.11 7.42 6.41
N HIS A 9 0.10 8.01 7.04
CA HIS A 9 0.17 8.36 8.47
C HIS A 9 -0.51 7.30 9.33
N ASP A 10 0.06 6.99 10.51
CA ASP A 10 -0.49 6.00 11.44
C ASP A 10 -1.96 6.27 11.82
N ARG A 11 -2.34 7.54 11.97
CA ARG A 11 -3.72 7.96 12.28
C ARG A 11 -4.71 7.62 11.15
N MET A 12 -4.23 7.49 9.92
CA MET A 12 -5.04 7.22 8.73
C MET A 12 -5.24 5.73 8.46
N VAL A 13 -4.53 4.83 9.16
CA VAL A 13 -4.60 3.37 8.91
C VAL A 13 -6.04 2.85 8.95
N CYS A 14 -6.82 3.27 9.95
CA CYS A 14 -8.23 2.88 10.05
C CYS A 14 -9.06 3.39 8.88
N GLN A 15 -8.78 4.60 8.38
CA GLN A 15 -9.48 5.18 7.23
C GLN A 15 -9.11 4.47 5.94
N TYR A 16 -7.83 4.18 5.69
CA TYR A 16 -7.42 3.42 4.52
C TYR A 16 -8.05 2.02 4.49
N LYS A 17 -8.14 1.33 5.64
CA LYS A 17 -8.84 0.04 5.74
C LYS A 17 -10.32 0.16 5.39
N LYS A 18 -11.00 1.21 5.86
CA LYS A 18 -12.41 1.45 5.55
C LYS A 18 -12.62 1.65 4.06
N ILE A 19 -11.83 2.55 3.46
CA ILE A 19 -11.85 2.82 2.02
C ILE A 19 -11.64 1.52 1.23
N CYS A 20 -10.56 0.77 1.48
CA CYS A 20 -10.33 -0.49 0.77
C CYS A 20 -11.47 -1.51 0.95
N LYS A 21 -12.14 -1.53 2.11
CA LYS A 21 -13.28 -2.43 2.37
C LYS A 21 -14.50 -2.07 1.52
N GLU A 22 -14.73 -0.78 1.26
CA GLU A 22 -15.81 -0.32 0.36
C GLU A 22 -15.62 -0.85 -1.06
N TYR A 23 -14.36 -0.95 -1.52
CA TYR A 23 -13.99 -1.56 -2.82
C TYR A 23 -13.81 -3.09 -2.73
N LYS A 24 -14.31 -3.74 -1.66
CA LYS A 24 -14.21 -5.19 -1.43
C LYS A 24 -12.77 -5.74 -1.50
N CYS A 25 -11.78 -4.90 -1.18
CA CYS A 25 -10.37 -5.24 -1.19
C CYS A 25 -9.87 -5.66 0.19
N LYS A 26 -9.06 -6.72 0.24
CA LYS A 26 -8.34 -7.11 1.47
C LYS A 26 -7.07 -6.28 1.57
N ALA A 27 -7.02 -5.36 2.53
CA ALA A 27 -5.90 -4.42 2.66
C ALA A 27 -4.94 -4.74 3.81
N LYS A 28 -3.64 -4.68 3.54
CA LYS A 28 -2.57 -4.57 4.55
C LYS A 28 -1.94 -3.18 4.43
N ILE A 29 -1.70 -2.50 5.54
CA ILE A 29 -1.15 -1.14 5.55
C ILE A 29 0.08 -1.12 6.45
N PHE A 30 1.17 -0.57 5.93
CA PHE A 30 2.44 -0.41 6.61
C PHE A 30 2.87 1.05 6.55
N THR A 31 2.54 1.81 7.57
CA THR A 31 2.95 3.22 7.76
C THR A 31 4.36 3.35 8.30
N GLN A 32 4.87 2.29 8.94
CA GLN A 32 6.22 2.22 9.50
C GLN A 32 6.92 0.92 9.07
N MET A 33 8.23 0.86 9.32
CA MET A 33 9.03 -0.33 9.01
C MET A 33 8.64 -1.48 9.94
N ALA A 34 8.01 -2.52 9.39
CA ALA A 34 7.81 -3.78 10.10
C ALA A 34 9.08 -4.64 10.03
N GLY A 35 9.44 -5.33 11.12
CA GLY A 35 10.63 -6.20 11.18
C GLY A 35 10.66 -7.24 10.05
N ASN A 36 9.49 -7.75 9.69
CA ASN A 36 9.30 -8.78 8.65
C ASN A 36 8.48 -8.25 7.47
N LEU A 37 8.67 -6.98 7.08
CA LEU A 37 7.87 -6.33 6.03
C LEU A 37 7.80 -7.16 4.74
N LYS A 38 8.92 -7.76 4.33
CA LYS A 38 9.01 -8.65 3.17
C LYS A 38 8.02 -9.82 3.23
N GLU A 39 8.02 -10.55 4.33
CA GLU A 39 7.13 -11.70 4.53
C GLU A 39 5.67 -11.27 4.67
N GLN A 40 5.45 -10.11 5.30
CA GLN A 40 4.13 -9.57 5.54
C GLN A 40 3.46 -8.97 4.29
N ILE A 41 4.23 -8.47 3.32
CA ILE A 41 3.71 -8.05 2.00
C ILE A 41 3.03 -9.25 1.33
N GLY A 42 3.73 -10.38 1.23
CA GLY A 42 3.23 -11.58 0.55
C GLY A 42 3.13 -11.39 -0.97
N SER A 43 2.04 -11.88 -1.56
CA SER A 43 1.78 -11.79 -3.02
C SER A 43 0.47 -11.02 -3.28
N PRO A 44 0.45 -9.69 -3.14
CA PRO A 44 -0.75 -8.90 -3.39
C PRO A 44 -1.02 -8.70 -4.89
N ASP A 45 -2.23 -8.29 -5.23
CA ASP A 45 -2.57 -7.87 -6.59
C ASP A 45 -2.01 -6.46 -6.87
N LEU A 46 -2.09 -5.57 -5.87
CA LEU A 46 -1.71 -4.17 -5.98
C LEU A 46 -0.87 -3.72 -4.77
N ILE A 47 0.22 -3.00 -5.03
CA ILE A 47 1.02 -2.28 -4.03
C ILE A 47 0.91 -0.78 -4.30
N ILE A 48 0.43 -0.03 -3.30
CA ILE A 48 0.34 1.43 -3.32
C ILE A 48 1.47 1.99 -2.45
N LEU A 49 2.35 2.79 -3.05
CA LEU A 49 3.46 3.46 -2.39
C LEU A 49 3.14 4.94 -2.20
N PHE A 50 2.92 5.37 -0.97
CA PHE A 50 2.84 6.78 -0.62
C PHE A 50 4.24 7.37 -0.44
N THR A 51 4.81 7.92 -1.52
CA THR A 51 6.25 8.18 -1.63
C THR A 51 6.79 9.25 -0.67
N ASN A 52 5.96 10.17 -0.17
CA ASN A 52 6.39 11.20 0.78
C ASN A 52 6.49 10.75 2.22
N THR A 53 5.82 9.66 2.55
CA THR A 53 5.64 9.21 3.94
C THR A 53 6.28 7.85 4.17
N VAL A 54 7.11 7.40 3.23
CA VAL A 54 7.76 6.08 3.24
C VAL A 54 9.28 6.25 3.23
N SER A 55 9.97 5.44 4.03
CA SER A 55 11.44 5.42 4.01
C SER A 55 11.97 4.74 2.75
N HIS A 56 13.18 5.11 2.32
CA HIS A 56 13.86 4.45 1.19
C HIS A 56 13.98 2.93 1.38
N LYS A 57 14.18 2.47 2.63
CA LYS A 57 14.25 1.04 2.95
C LYS A 57 12.93 0.34 2.65
N MET A 58 11.81 0.91 3.08
CA MET A 58 10.48 0.37 2.83
C MET A 58 10.15 0.35 1.33
N VAL A 59 10.50 1.42 0.59
CA VAL A 59 10.32 1.46 -0.88
C VAL A 59 11.11 0.34 -1.55
N ARG A 60 12.39 0.17 -1.19
CA ARG A 60 13.23 -0.89 -1.76
C ARG A 60 12.63 -2.27 -1.49
N THR A 61 12.23 -2.56 -0.25
CA THR A 61 11.61 -3.84 0.10
C THR A 61 10.32 -4.07 -0.68
N ALA A 62 9.44 -3.06 -0.77
CA ALA A 62 8.18 -3.19 -1.48
C ALA A 62 8.36 -3.40 -2.99
N LEU A 63 9.31 -2.72 -3.63
CA LEU A 63 9.59 -2.89 -5.06
C LEU A 63 10.20 -4.26 -5.37
N VAL A 64 11.12 -4.73 -4.54
CA VAL A 64 11.71 -6.08 -4.69
C VAL A 64 10.63 -7.15 -4.58
N GLU A 65 9.74 -7.03 -3.58
CA GLU A 65 8.66 -7.99 -3.43
C GLU A 65 7.65 -7.91 -4.56
N ALA A 66 7.22 -6.70 -4.98
CA ALA A 66 6.33 -6.53 -6.12
C ALA A 66 6.86 -7.21 -7.39
N GLN A 67 8.16 -7.06 -7.69
CA GLN A 67 8.78 -7.74 -8.82
C GLN A 67 8.77 -9.27 -8.65
N ARG A 68 9.02 -9.77 -7.43
CA ARG A 68 9.03 -11.20 -7.14
C ARG A 68 7.66 -11.86 -7.32
N CYS A 69 6.58 -11.19 -6.92
CA CYS A 69 5.22 -11.72 -7.02
C CYS A 69 4.42 -11.16 -8.19
N ASN A 70 5.05 -10.38 -9.07
CA ASN A 70 4.44 -9.74 -10.24
C ASN A 70 3.23 -8.87 -9.89
N SER A 71 3.28 -8.19 -8.75
CA SER A 71 2.25 -7.26 -8.29
C SER A 71 2.31 -5.95 -9.07
N GLU A 72 1.14 -5.37 -9.32
CA GLU A 72 1.08 -4.02 -9.86
C GLU A 72 1.54 -3.00 -8.81
N VAL A 73 2.33 -2.00 -9.20
CA VAL A 73 2.83 -0.96 -8.30
C VAL A 73 2.32 0.40 -8.74
N VAL A 74 1.60 1.08 -7.86
CA VAL A 74 1.19 2.49 -8.02
C VAL A 74 1.96 3.34 -7.04
N ARG A 75 2.55 4.43 -7.51
CA ARG A 75 3.22 5.43 -6.69
C ARG A 75 2.36 6.67 -6.61
N CYS A 76 2.13 7.16 -5.40
CA CYS A 76 1.42 8.40 -5.17
C CYS A 76 2.17 9.27 -4.17
N HIS A 77 2.33 10.55 -4.48
CA HIS A 77 3.05 11.48 -3.62
C HIS A 77 2.22 11.87 -2.38
N THR A 78 0.90 11.90 -2.54
CA THR A 78 -0.06 12.29 -1.51
C THR A 78 -0.64 11.07 -0.81
N SER A 79 -0.67 11.06 0.52
CA SER A 79 -1.25 9.99 1.32
C SER A 79 -2.64 10.31 1.87
N SER A 80 -3.44 11.11 1.17
CA SER A 80 -4.81 11.45 1.62
C SER A 80 -5.77 10.29 1.36
N GLY A 81 -6.95 10.31 2.02
CA GLY A 81 -8.03 9.38 1.72
C GLY A 81 -8.50 9.50 0.27
N ASN A 82 -8.62 10.73 -0.25
CA ASN A 82 -9.03 10.97 -1.65
C ASN A 82 -8.01 10.42 -2.64
N ALA A 83 -6.71 10.60 -2.39
CA ALA A 83 -5.67 10.01 -3.24
C ALA A 83 -5.76 8.48 -3.28
N LEU A 84 -6.12 7.83 -2.16
CA LEU A 84 -6.39 6.40 -2.14
C LEU A 84 -7.64 6.04 -2.96
N LEU A 85 -8.73 6.81 -2.82
CA LEU A 85 -9.97 6.58 -3.56
C LEU A 85 -9.72 6.61 -5.08
N GLU A 86 -9.08 7.65 -5.58
CA GLU A 86 -8.76 7.79 -7.01
C GLU A 86 -7.94 6.61 -7.55
N ILE A 87 -6.98 6.11 -6.76
CA ILE A 87 -6.17 4.95 -7.15
C ILE A 87 -7.02 3.68 -7.20
N LEU A 88 -7.90 3.47 -6.22
CA LEU A 88 -8.75 2.29 -6.18
C LEU A 88 -9.81 2.33 -7.28
N GLU A 89 -10.42 3.48 -7.58
CA GLU A 89 -11.37 3.62 -8.70
C GLU A 89 -10.74 3.27 -10.05
N ALA A 90 -9.44 3.55 -10.23
CA ALA A 90 -8.73 3.23 -11.47
C ALA A 90 -8.23 1.78 -11.55
N LYS A 91 -8.19 1.04 -10.42
CA LYS A 91 -7.50 -0.26 -10.32
C LYS A 91 -8.36 -1.41 -9.80
N CYS A 92 -9.50 -1.13 -9.16
CA CYS A 92 -10.39 -2.12 -8.54
C CYS A 92 -11.76 -2.13 -9.22
#